data_AF-A0A9Q1JM75-F1
#
_entry.id   AF-A0A9Q1JM75-F1
#
_cell.length_a   1.000
_cell.length_b   1.000
_cell.length_c   1.000
_cell.angle_alpha   90.00
_cell.angle_beta   90.00
_cell.angle_gamma   90.00
#
_symmetry.space_group_name_H-M   'P 1'
#
loop_
_entity.id
_entity.type
_entity.pdbx_description
1 polymer ?
#
loop_
_entity_poly.entity_id
_entity_poly.type
_entity_poly.pdbx_seq_one_letter_code
_entity_poly.pdbx_strand_id
1 'polypeptide(L)'
;MSPVLRCSRWLSPQSKLFLSVTNALAKFSFSTTTTTANHEEEISRPRRPPVRVRFTDSAGRGVFATRRIGAGELIHMAQPLVSHPSLSKINTVCYNCLRRLKLRNDAQAVAQPFCSDECRGQSKAFYELEMKADWSTYHEHCRNQCLKHPLLVKRLACMVISGAASADCIDILQPACMLPPVS
;
A
#
# COMPACT_ATOMS: atom_id res chain seq x y z
N MET A 1 3.04 -26.28 -31.11
CA MET A 1 3.20 -24.84 -31.35
C MET A 1 2.02 -24.15 -30.68
N SER A 2 2.22 -23.62 -29.47
CA SER A 2 1.13 -23.05 -28.67
C SER A 2 1.01 -21.54 -28.93
N PRO A 3 -0.22 -20.99 -29.04
CA PRO A 3 -0.39 -19.58 -29.36
C PRO A 3 0.00 -18.72 -28.15
N VAL A 4 0.84 -17.72 -28.43
CA VAL A 4 1.20 -16.65 -27.49
C VAL A 4 -0.06 -15.82 -27.23
N LEU A 5 -0.68 -16.00 -26.06
CA LEU A 5 -1.78 -15.15 -25.61
C LEU A 5 -1.24 -13.74 -25.36
N ARG A 6 -1.50 -12.84 -26.32
CA ARG A 6 -1.37 -11.39 -26.11
C ARG A 6 -2.38 -10.97 -25.06
N CYS A 7 -1.91 -10.73 -23.84
CA CYS A 7 -2.71 -10.09 -22.81
C CYS A 7 -2.97 -8.63 -23.23
N SER A 8 -4.20 -8.35 -23.67
CA SER A 8 -4.65 -7.04 -24.12
C SER A 8 -4.70 -6.07 -22.93
N ARG A 9 -4.14 -4.88 -23.16
CA ARG A 9 -4.01 -3.79 -22.19
C ARG A 9 -5.39 -3.21 -21.91
N TRP A 10 -5.75 -3.09 -20.63
CA TRP A 10 -6.67 -2.05 -20.20
C TRP A 10 -5.99 -0.70 -20.43
N LEU A 11 -6.36 -0.04 -21.54
CA LEU A 11 -5.99 1.34 -21.82
C LEU A 11 -6.87 2.24 -20.95
N SER A 12 -6.34 2.65 -19.80
CA SER A 12 -6.88 3.83 -19.10
C SER A 12 -6.40 5.09 -19.83
N PRO A 13 -7.27 6.10 -20.07
CA PRO A 13 -6.85 7.39 -20.62
C PRO A 13 -5.88 8.06 -19.65
N GLN A 14 -4.64 8.31 -20.09
CA GLN A 14 -3.67 9.09 -19.32
C GLN A 14 -4.00 10.58 -19.45
N SER A 15 -4.72 11.14 -18.48
CA SER A 15 -4.66 12.58 -18.24
C SER A 15 -3.38 12.87 -17.43
N LYS A 16 -2.40 13.49 -18.08
CA LYS A 16 -1.21 14.01 -17.41
C LYS A 16 -1.60 15.28 -16.66
N LEU A 17 -1.80 15.21 -15.35
CA LEU A 17 -1.62 16.35 -14.47
C LEU A 17 -0.38 16.10 -13.61
N PHE A 18 0.68 16.86 -13.88
CA PHE A 18 1.84 16.96 -13.03
C PHE A 18 1.47 17.79 -11.80
N LEU A 19 1.16 17.13 -10.69
CA LEU A 19 1.21 17.77 -9.37
C LEU A 19 2.52 17.34 -8.71
N SER A 20 3.47 18.28 -8.69
CA SER A 20 4.69 18.19 -7.89
C SER A 20 4.30 18.24 -6.42
N VAL A 21 4.15 17.08 -5.79
CA VAL A 21 3.96 16.99 -4.33
C VAL A 21 5.33 17.12 -3.69
N THR A 22 5.60 18.31 -3.15
CA THR A 22 6.74 18.59 -2.29
C THR A 22 6.69 17.67 -1.06
N ASN A 23 7.78 16.93 -0.82
CA ASN A 23 7.90 16.01 0.31
C ASN A 23 7.85 16.78 1.64
N ALA A 24 6.83 16.52 2.45
CA ALA A 24 6.88 16.77 3.90
C ALA A 24 6.88 15.40 4.61
N LEU A 25 8.06 15.01 5.11
CA LEU A 25 8.23 13.88 6.00
C LEU A 25 7.70 14.28 7.38
N ALA A 26 6.46 13.92 7.69
CA ALA A 26 5.92 14.08 9.02
C ALA A 26 6.15 12.79 9.83
N LYS A 27 7.14 12.82 10.72
CA LYS A 27 7.25 11.91 11.86
C LYS A 27 6.36 12.47 12.96
N PHE A 28 5.45 11.69 13.52
CA PHE A 28 4.74 12.09 14.74
C PHE A 28 4.91 11.03 15.83
N SER A 29 5.49 11.48 16.93
CA SER A 29 5.48 10.86 18.25
C SER A 29 4.43 11.57 19.09
N PHE A 30 3.73 10.85 19.96
CA PHE A 30 2.72 11.42 20.85
C PHE A 30 3.36 11.88 22.17
N SER A 31 3.09 13.11 22.59
CA SER A 31 3.26 13.55 23.98
C SER A 31 2.34 14.72 24.30
N THR A 32 1.72 14.64 25.49
CA THR A 32 0.73 15.56 26.03
C THR A 32 1.43 16.67 26.80
N THR A 33 1.17 17.94 26.48
CA THR A 33 1.57 19.09 27.30
C THR A 33 0.35 19.96 27.59
N THR A 34 0.21 20.34 28.86
CA THR A 34 -0.84 21.22 29.39
C THR A 34 -0.38 22.67 29.31
N THR A 35 -1.14 23.55 28.67
CA THR A 35 -1.11 24.98 28.98
C THR A 35 -2.44 25.66 28.67
N THR A 36 -2.87 26.47 29.63
CA THR A 36 -4.05 27.35 29.68
C THR A 36 -3.89 28.57 28.75
N ALA A 37 -4.99 29.06 28.19
CA ALA A 37 -5.08 29.97 27.05
C ALA A 37 -4.09 31.17 27.00
N ASN A 38 -3.27 31.18 25.93
CA ASN A 38 -2.86 32.33 25.13
C ASN A 38 -2.96 31.88 23.65
N HIS A 39 -3.72 32.61 22.82
CA HIS A 39 -4.07 32.30 21.41
C HIS A 39 -4.64 30.89 21.16
N GLU A 40 -5.96 30.75 21.16
CA GLU A 40 -6.63 29.48 20.89
C GLU A 40 -6.69 29.17 19.38
N GLU A 41 -5.57 28.68 18.84
CA GLU A 41 -5.60 27.79 17.68
C GLU A 41 -6.42 26.55 18.07
N GLU A 42 -7.56 26.35 17.40
CA GLU A 42 -8.38 25.16 17.56
C GLU A 42 -7.55 23.95 17.11
N ILE A 43 -6.86 23.30 18.04
CA ILE A 43 -6.07 22.08 17.80
C ILE A 43 -7.04 21.03 17.27
N SER A 44 -7.04 20.89 15.95
CA SER A 44 -7.94 20.02 15.22
C SER A 44 -7.72 18.59 15.68
N ARG A 45 -8.60 18.09 16.56
CA ARG A 45 -8.73 16.65 16.81
C ARG A 45 -8.79 15.97 15.43
N PRO A 46 -8.08 14.84 15.20
CA PRO A 46 -8.13 14.17 13.91
C PRO A 46 -9.59 13.86 13.61
N ARG A 47 -10.16 14.64 12.69
CA ARG A 47 -11.57 14.57 12.35
C ARG A 47 -11.79 13.18 11.80
N ARG A 48 -12.69 12.41 12.41
CA ARG A 48 -13.03 11.07 11.91
C ARG A 48 -13.33 11.21 10.41
N PRO A 49 -12.81 10.32 9.55
CA PRO A 49 -13.13 10.33 8.12
C PRO A 49 -14.65 10.51 7.95
N PRO A 50 -15.12 11.31 6.98
CA PRO A 50 -16.54 11.61 6.81
C PRO A 50 -17.29 10.42 6.21
N VAL A 51 -17.00 9.21 6.70
CA VAL A 51 -17.53 7.94 6.25
C VAL A 51 -17.87 7.05 7.45
N ARG A 52 -18.83 6.14 7.26
CA ARG A 52 -19.20 5.08 8.20
C ARG A 52 -19.40 3.77 7.44
N VAL A 53 -19.13 2.64 8.09
CA VAL A 53 -19.40 1.31 7.52
C VAL A 53 -20.82 0.89 7.86
N ARG A 54 -21.57 0.37 6.88
CA ARG A 54 -22.90 -0.25 7.05
C ARG A 54 -23.05 -1.44 6.11
N PHE A 55 -24.10 -2.23 6.26
CA PHE A 55 -24.45 -3.28 5.32
C PHE A 55 -25.25 -2.71 4.13
N THR A 56 -25.09 -3.41 3.01
CA THR A 56 -25.89 -3.26 1.79
C THR A 56 -26.69 -4.55 1.60
N ASP A 57 -27.81 -4.46 0.89
CA ASP A 57 -28.70 -5.61 0.71
C ASP A 57 -28.08 -6.72 -0.16
N SER A 58 -27.09 -6.39 -1.01
CA SER A 58 -26.55 -7.32 -2.02
C SER A 58 -25.02 -7.42 -2.08
N ALA A 59 -24.27 -6.50 -1.46
CA ALA A 59 -22.80 -6.43 -1.58
C ALA A 59 -22.06 -6.55 -0.25
N GLY A 60 -22.76 -6.88 0.84
CA GLY A 60 -22.16 -6.97 2.18
C GLY A 60 -21.83 -5.60 2.76
N ARG A 61 -20.59 -5.40 3.25
CA ARG A 61 -20.16 -4.15 3.90
C ARG A 61 -19.89 -3.05 2.88
N GLY A 62 -20.50 -1.89 3.05
CA GLY A 62 -20.26 -0.66 2.28
C GLY A 62 -19.79 0.50 3.14
N VAL A 63 -19.16 1.49 2.50
CA VAL A 63 -18.67 2.73 3.13
C VAL A 63 -19.55 3.90 2.67
N PHE A 64 -20.18 4.59 3.63
CA PHE A 64 -21.21 5.61 3.38
C PHE A 64 -20.78 6.96 3.95
N ALA A 65 -21.02 8.05 3.23
CA ALA A 65 -20.71 9.39 3.71
C ALA A 65 -21.52 9.75 4.98
N THR A 66 -20.91 10.45 5.93
CA THR A 66 -21.58 10.95 7.14
C THR A 66 -22.09 12.39 7.02
N ARG A 67 -21.70 13.08 5.94
CA ARG A 67 -22.10 14.45 5.57
C ARG A 67 -21.87 14.66 4.07
N ARG A 68 -22.21 15.84 3.56
CA ARG A 68 -21.80 16.26 2.21
C ARG A 68 -20.28 16.37 2.11
N ILE A 69 -19.72 15.88 1.00
CA ILE A 69 -18.29 15.90 0.67
C ILE A 69 -18.13 16.76 -0.59
N GLY A 70 -17.25 17.76 -0.52
CA GLY A 70 -16.98 18.66 -1.64
C GLY A 70 -16.10 18.02 -2.73
N ALA A 71 -16.14 18.57 -3.94
CA ALA A 71 -15.23 18.16 -5.00
C ALA A 71 -13.77 18.47 -4.60
N GLY A 72 -12.87 17.50 -4.78
CA GLY A 72 -11.46 17.61 -4.39
C GLY A 72 -11.19 17.46 -2.89
N GLU A 73 -12.21 17.22 -2.07
CA GLU A 73 -12.03 17.05 -0.63
C GLU A 73 -11.37 15.70 -0.29
N LEU A 74 -10.36 15.73 0.59
CA LEU A 74 -9.71 14.52 1.10
C LEU A 74 -10.63 13.77 2.08
N ILE A 75 -11.04 12.56 1.69
CA ILE A 75 -11.96 11.72 2.49
C ILE A 75 -11.19 10.90 3.55
N HIS A 76 -10.10 10.24 3.14
CA HIS A 76 -9.32 9.37 4.03
C HIS A 76 -7.91 9.16 3.46
N MET A 77 -6.93 9.01 4.36
CA MET A 77 -5.59 8.52 4.02
C MET A 77 -5.33 7.23 4.78
N ALA A 78 -4.80 6.23 4.09
CA ALA A 78 -4.41 4.96 4.67
C ALA A 78 -3.01 4.57 4.19
N GLN A 79 -2.26 3.91 5.07
CA GLN A 79 -1.03 3.23 4.67
C GLN A 79 -1.36 1.83 4.16
N PRO A 80 -0.74 1.36 3.06
CA PRO A 80 -0.98 0.02 2.56
C PRO A 80 -0.47 -1.01 3.57
N LEU A 81 -1.29 -2.00 3.89
CA LEU A 81 -0.89 -3.12 4.74
C LEU A 81 0.30 -3.88 4.13
N VAL A 82 0.22 -4.14 2.83
CA VAL A 82 1.31 -4.74 2.04
C VAL A 82 1.38 -4.04 0.70
N SER A 83 2.60 -3.82 0.22
CA SER A 83 2.86 -3.30 -1.12
C SER A 83 4.07 -4.01 -1.70
N HIS A 84 4.09 -4.31 -3.00
CA HIS A 84 5.20 -4.96 -3.68
C HIS A 84 5.40 -4.34 -5.07
N PRO A 85 6.64 -4.03 -5.50
CA PRO A 85 6.87 -3.53 -6.85
C PRO A 85 6.53 -4.59 -7.89
N SER A 86 5.90 -4.20 -9.01
CA SER A 86 5.70 -5.18 -10.10
C SER A 86 7.06 -5.69 -10.61
N LEU A 87 7.13 -6.92 -11.10
CA LEU A 87 8.38 -7.49 -11.65
C LEU A 87 9.01 -6.59 -12.73
N SER A 88 8.19 -5.92 -13.55
CA SER A 88 8.67 -4.99 -14.59
C SER A 88 9.29 -3.68 -14.06
N LYS A 89 9.05 -3.35 -12.78
CA LYS A 89 9.48 -2.10 -12.15
C LYS A 89 10.36 -2.31 -10.92
N ILE A 90 10.66 -3.55 -10.56
CA ILE A 90 11.39 -3.94 -9.35
C ILE A 90 12.73 -3.22 -9.17
N ASN A 91 13.39 -2.87 -10.29
CA ASN A 91 14.68 -2.16 -10.29
C ASN A 91 14.55 -0.63 -10.51
N THR A 92 13.33 -0.10 -10.58
CA THR A 92 13.08 1.33 -10.92
C THR A 92 12.31 2.09 -9.85
N VAL A 93 11.85 1.40 -8.81
CA VAL A 93 11.13 1.98 -7.68
C VAL A 93 11.70 1.45 -6.37
N CYS A 94 11.56 2.21 -5.30
CA CYS A 94 11.93 1.78 -3.97
C CYS A 94 11.12 0.55 -3.58
N TYR A 95 11.80 -0.50 -3.13
CA TYR A 95 11.21 -1.77 -2.77
C TYR A 95 10.22 -1.66 -1.59
N ASN A 96 10.39 -0.65 -0.72
CA ASN A 96 9.52 -0.38 0.42
C ASN A 96 8.37 0.58 0.06
N CYS A 97 8.69 1.82 -0.34
CA CYS A 97 7.68 2.88 -0.50
C CYS A 97 7.18 3.09 -1.94
N LEU A 98 7.68 2.31 -2.91
CA LEU A 98 7.33 2.38 -4.34
C LEU A 98 7.60 3.73 -5.05
N ARG A 99 8.25 4.70 -4.38
CA ARG A 99 8.73 5.93 -5.03
C ARG A 99 9.73 5.59 -6.12
N ARG A 100 9.64 6.28 -7.26
CA ARG A 100 10.60 6.10 -8.36
C ARG A 100 12.01 6.39 -7.87
N LEU A 101 12.92 5.48 -8.18
CA LEU A 101 14.34 5.69 -7.93
C LEU A 101 14.89 6.58 -9.03
N LYS A 102 15.76 7.51 -8.65
CA LYS A 102 16.53 8.27 -9.64
C LYS A 102 17.49 7.28 -10.29
N LEU A 103 17.39 7.11 -11.62
CA LEU A 103 18.40 6.40 -12.39
C LEU A 103 19.74 7.10 -12.11
N ARG A 104 20.69 6.39 -11.50
CA ARG A 104 22.07 6.86 -11.51
C ARG A 104 22.56 6.65 -12.94
N ASN A 105 23.07 7.70 -13.57
CA ASN A 105 23.63 7.65 -14.92
C ASN A 105 24.95 6.85 -15.00
N ASP A 106 25.39 6.30 -13.88
CA ASP A 106 26.61 5.53 -13.78
C ASP A 106 26.32 4.08 -14.22
N ALA A 107 26.85 3.69 -15.38
CA ALA A 107 26.69 2.36 -15.97
C ALA A 107 27.19 1.20 -15.08
N GLN A 108 27.88 1.50 -13.97
CA GLN A 108 28.38 0.54 -12.98
C GLN A 108 27.69 0.62 -11.60
N ALA A 109 26.74 1.52 -11.37
CA ALA A 109 26.08 1.59 -10.07
C ALA A 109 25.06 0.46 -9.92
N VAL A 110 25.33 -0.48 -9.00
CA VAL A 110 24.36 -1.49 -8.54
C VAL A 110 23.06 -0.78 -8.17
N ALA A 111 21.95 -1.17 -8.81
CA ALA A 111 20.64 -0.59 -8.56
C ALA A 111 20.31 -0.71 -7.06
N GLN A 112 20.29 0.41 -6.36
CA GLN A 112 19.96 0.44 -4.94
C GLN A 112 18.46 0.20 -4.79
N PRO A 113 18.02 -0.84 -4.04
CA PRO A 113 16.60 -1.17 -3.92
C PRO A 113 15.80 -0.15 -3.10
N PHE A 114 16.46 0.78 -2.41
CA PHE A 114 15.81 1.72 -1.49
C PHE A 114 16.15 3.19 -1.80
N CYS A 115 15.21 4.08 -1.55
CA CYS A 115 15.41 5.52 -1.73
C CYS A 115 16.08 6.20 -0.52
N SER A 116 16.12 5.54 0.64
CA SER A 116 16.69 6.05 1.89
C SER A 116 17.03 4.90 2.83
N ASP A 117 17.90 5.14 3.80
CA ASP A 117 18.23 4.17 4.85
C ASP A 117 17.04 3.88 5.77
N GLU A 118 16.10 4.83 5.92
CA GLU A 118 14.83 4.58 6.60
C GLU A 118 14.01 3.50 5.89
N CYS A 119 13.88 3.58 4.56
CA CYS A 119 13.19 2.54 3.78
C CYS A 119 13.92 1.20 3.83
N ARG A 120 15.26 1.21 3.85
CA ARG A 120 16.08 0.01 4.03
C ARG A 120 15.84 -0.61 5.40
N GLY A 121 15.84 0.20 6.46
CA GLY A 121 15.63 -0.24 7.85
C GLY A 121 14.24 -0.81 8.08
N GLN A 122 13.19 -0.11 7.63
CA GLN A 122 11.79 -0.54 7.77
C GLN A 122 11.49 -1.86 7.07
N SER A 123 12.16 -2.11 5.94
CA SER A 123 11.92 -3.32 5.14
C SER A 123 12.87 -4.47 5.43
N LYS A 124 13.92 -4.24 6.21
CA LYS A 124 15.04 -5.18 6.40
C LYS A 124 14.56 -6.60 6.70
N ALA A 125 13.66 -6.74 7.67
CA ALA A 125 13.21 -8.03 8.18
C ALA A 125 12.56 -8.90 7.08
N PHE A 126 11.62 -8.35 6.31
CA PHE A 126 10.96 -9.12 5.24
C PHE A 126 11.77 -9.13 3.94
N TYR A 127 12.55 -8.08 3.66
CA TYR A 127 13.40 -8.00 2.47
C TYR A 127 14.47 -9.08 2.46
N GLU A 128 15.19 -9.24 3.58
CA GLU A 128 16.26 -10.24 3.67
C GLU A 128 15.72 -11.66 3.55
N LEU A 129 14.53 -11.94 4.10
CA LEU A 129 13.87 -13.24 3.89
C LEU A 129 13.44 -13.44 2.44
N GLU A 130 12.85 -12.43 1.81
CA GLU A 130 12.48 -12.50 0.39
C GLU A 130 13.69 -12.77 -0.50
N MET A 131 14.87 -12.23 -0.19
CA MET A 131 16.09 -12.40 -1.00
C MET A 131 16.86 -13.71 -0.74
N LYS A 132 16.58 -14.42 0.36
CA LYS A 132 17.24 -15.70 0.69
C LYS A 132 16.71 -16.88 -0.14
N ALA A 133 15.46 -16.82 -0.59
CA ALA A 133 14.82 -17.89 -1.34
C ALA A 133 14.94 -17.67 -2.85
N ASP A 134 15.05 -18.76 -3.61
CA ASP A 134 14.92 -18.70 -5.06
C ASP A 134 13.44 -18.60 -5.46
N TRP A 135 13.08 -17.49 -6.09
CA TRP A 135 11.73 -17.24 -6.59
C TRP A 135 11.65 -17.24 -8.12
N SER A 136 12.70 -17.70 -8.82
CA SER A 136 12.79 -17.67 -10.29
C SER A 136 11.56 -18.30 -10.96
N THR A 137 11.23 -19.55 -10.62
CA THR A 137 10.06 -20.28 -11.12
C THR A 137 8.75 -19.55 -10.79
N TYR A 138 8.64 -19.02 -9.57
CA TYR A 138 7.46 -18.28 -9.12
C TYR A 138 7.27 -16.97 -9.91
N HIS A 139 8.37 -16.23 -10.13
CA HIS A 139 8.36 -14.97 -10.88
C HIS A 139 8.07 -15.22 -12.36
N GLU A 140 8.63 -16.28 -12.93
CA GLU A 140 8.33 -16.69 -14.30
C GLU A 140 6.85 -17.03 -14.48
N HIS A 141 6.29 -17.85 -13.57
CA HIS A 141 4.87 -18.15 -13.57
C HIS A 141 4.02 -16.86 -13.49
N CYS A 142 4.31 -15.97 -12.54
CA CYS A 142 3.61 -14.70 -12.40
C CYS A 142 3.74 -13.82 -13.63
N ARG A 143 4.90 -13.82 -14.29
CA ARG A 143 5.16 -13.01 -15.49
C ARG A 143 4.37 -13.55 -16.69
N ASN A 144 4.40 -14.86 -16.90
CA ASN A 144 3.70 -15.53 -18.01
C ASN A 144 2.17 -15.40 -17.89
N GLN A 145 1.66 -15.42 -16.66
CA GLN A 145 0.23 -15.30 -16.36
C GLN A 145 -0.22 -13.87 -16.02
N CYS A 146 0.68 -12.88 -16.10
CA CYS A 146 0.42 -11.48 -15.73
C CYS A 146 -0.15 -11.28 -14.31
N LEU A 147 0.21 -12.14 -13.36
CA LEU A 147 -0.31 -12.14 -11.99
C LEU A 147 0.46 -11.16 -11.10
N LYS A 148 -0.28 -10.29 -10.38
CA LYS A 148 0.29 -9.29 -9.46
C LYS A 148 0.04 -9.62 -7.99
N HIS A 149 -1.15 -10.13 -7.68
CA HIS A 149 -1.55 -10.49 -6.32
C HIS A 149 -0.65 -11.54 -5.66
N PRO A 150 -0.13 -12.57 -6.37
CA PRO A 150 0.76 -13.54 -5.74
C PRO A 150 2.01 -12.88 -5.13
N LEU A 151 2.58 -11.86 -5.78
CA LEU A 151 3.74 -11.12 -5.26
C LEU A 151 3.44 -10.42 -3.93
N LEU A 152 2.21 -9.91 -3.75
CA LEU A 152 1.75 -9.31 -2.49
C LEU A 152 1.60 -10.37 -1.40
N VAL A 153 1.02 -11.53 -1.74
CA VAL A 153 0.85 -12.65 -0.79
C VAL A 153 2.21 -13.18 -0.33
N LYS A 154 3.14 -13.38 -1.27
CA LYS A 154 4.52 -13.76 -0.98
C LYS A 154 5.17 -12.79 0.01
N ARG A 155 5.05 -11.48 -0.23
CA ARG A 155 5.57 -10.47 0.70
C ARG A 155 4.90 -10.53 2.07
N LEU A 156 3.58 -10.62 2.10
CA LEU A 156 2.84 -10.71 3.36
C LEU A 156 3.30 -11.91 4.18
N ALA A 157 3.48 -13.07 3.54
CA ALA A 157 4.04 -14.26 4.20
C ALA A 157 5.44 -13.99 4.78
N CYS A 158 6.32 -13.35 4.02
CA CYS A 158 7.65 -12.95 4.52
C CYS A 158 7.56 -11.95 5.69
N MET A 159 6.61 -11.00 5.64
CA MET A 159 6.37 -10.05 6.73
C MET A 159 5.89 -10.75 8.00
N VAL A 160 4.99 -11.73 7.88
CA VAL A 160 4.52 -12.53 9.02
C VAL A 160 5.64 -13.38 9.60
N ILE A 161 6.38 -14.11 8.76
CA ILE A 161 7.51 -14.96 9.20
C ILE A 161 8.60 -14.13 9.87
N SER A 162 8.88 -12.92 9.37
CA SER A 162 9.89 -12.02 9.96
C SER A 162 9.40 -11.25 11.19
N GLY A 163 8.13 -11.40 11.60
CA GLY A 163 7.51 -10.62 12.65
C GLY A 163 7.27 -9.13 12.31
N ALA A 164 7.37 -8.75 11.04
CA ALA A 164 7.07 -7.39 10.57
C ALA A 164 5.56 -7.11 10.44
N ALA A 165 4.72 -8.16 10.43
CA ALA A 165 3.27 -8.07 10.52
C ALA A 165 2.69 -9.23 11.33
N SER A 166 1.52 -9.04 11.93
CA SER A 166 0.73 -10.14 12.51
C SER A 166 -0.04 -10.89 11.42
N ALA A 167 -0.29 -12.19 11.60
CA ALA A 167 -1.16 -12.95 10.70
C ALA A 167 -2.60 -12.41 10.67
N ASP A 168 -3.07 -11.89 11.81
CA ASP A 168 -4.43 -11.39 12.01
C ASP A 168 -4.69 -10.04 11.30
N CYS A 169 -3.66 -9.43 10.70
CA CYS A 169 -3.78 -8.14 10.02
C CYS A 169 -4.72 -8.17 8.80
N ILE A 170 -5.05 -9.36 8.30
CA ILE A 170 -5.99 -9.59 7.20
C ILE A 170 -7.35 -10.09 7.65
N ASP A 171 -7.64 -10.19 8.96
CA ASP A 171 -8.93 -10.66 9.46
C ASP A 171 -10.09 -9.77 9.03
N ILE A 172 -9.83 -8.50 8.73
CA ILE A 172 -10.81 -7.58 8.14
C ILE A 172 -11.35 -8.06 6.78
N LEU A 173 -10.59 -8.91 6.08
CA LEU A 173 -10.99 -9.50 4.80
C LEU A 173 -11.88 -10.72 4.98
N GLN A 174 -12.04 -11.25 6.20
CA GLN A 174 -12.94 -12.36 6.44
C GLN A 174 -14.38 -11.93 6.06
N PRO A 175 -15.13 -12.81 5.36
CA PRO A 175 -16.53 -12.57 5.08
C PRO A 175 -17.28 -12.26 6.37
N ALA A 176 -18.17 -11.26 6.36
CA ALA A 176 -19.14 -11.18 7.45
C ALA A 176 -19.98 -12.46 7.42
N CYS A 177 -20.00 -13.23 8.51
CA CYS A 177 -21.04 -14.23 8.69
C CYS A 177 -22.38 -13.49 8.74
N MET A 178 -23.12 -13.51 7.63
CA MET A 178 -24.51 -13.09 7.59
C MET A 178 -25.31 -14.21 8.26
N LEU A 179 -25.42 -14.17 9.60
CA LEU A 179 -26.37 -15.05 10.28
C LEU A 179 -27.78 -14.67 9.80
N PRO A 180 -28.64 -15.64 9.44
CA PRO A 180 -30.02 -15.35 9.09
C PRO A 180 -30.72 -14.68 10.29
N PRO A 181 -31.70 -13.79 10.05
CA PRO A 181 -32.48 -13.21 11.12
C PRO A 181 -33.11 -14.34 11.93
N VAL A 182 -32.94 -14.27 13.25
CA VAL A 182 -33.63 -15.16 14.18
C VAL A 182 -35.12 -14.86 14.03
N SER A 183 -35.86 -15.82 13.49
CA SER A 183 -37.33 -15.83 13.33
C SER A 183 -38.03 -15.91 14.67
#